data_AF-A0AAV8H206-F1
#
_entry.id   AF-A0AAV8H206-F1
#
_cell.length_a   1.000
_cell.length_b   1.000
_cell.length_c   1.000
_cell.angle_alpha   90.00
_cell.angle_beta   90.00
_cell.angle_gamma   90.00
#
_symmetry.space_group_name_H-M   'P 1'
#
loop_
_entity.id
_entity.type
_entity.pdbx_description
1 polymer ?
#
loop_
_entity_poly.entity_id
_entity_poly.type
_entity_poly.pdbx_seq_one_letter_code
_entity_poly.pdbx_strand_id
1 'polypeptide(L)'
;MVTRYEGWNRPFPFTRAFELFCEGRVPYGPVWVHVLEYYTNSLRTPEKFLFLKYEEMTNDPIEGVMRLAKFIGCPFSEEEMNNRLVEEIVEFCSFNKLKDLDVNKNNGIGNVKNDYFFRKAIVGDWQNHMTAEMATKLDKIRQDH
;
A
#
# COMPACT_ATOMS: atom_id res chain seq x y z
N MET A 1 -27.59 -15.58 30.07
CA MET A 1 -26.89 -16.39 29.05
C MET A 1 -26.39 -15.45 27.98
N VAL A 2 -25.09 -15.18 27.94
CA VAL A 2 -24.46 -14.41 26.86
C VAL A 2 -23.86 -15.44 25.93
N THR A 3 -24.54 -15.75 24.82
CA THR A 3 -23.96 -16.55 23.75
C THR A 3 -22.83 -15.74 23.13
N ARG A 4 -21.60 -15.99 23.58
CA ARG A 4 -20.41 -15.60 22.83
C ARG A 4 -20.50 -16.30 21.47
N TYR A 5 -20.68 -15.52 20.40
CA TYR A 5 -20.61 -16.03 19.04
C TYR A 5 -19.16 -16.48 18.77
N GLU A 6 -18.91 -17.79 18.86
CA GLU A 6 -17.59 -18.43 18.70
C GLU A 6 -17.02 -18.35 17.26
N GLY A 7 -17.77 -17.74 16.32
CA GLY A 7 -17.40 -17.67 14.90
C GLY A 7 -16.34 -16.64 14.51
N TRP A 8 -16.04 -15.65 15.36
CA TRP A 8 -15.08 -14.57 15.07
C TRP A 8 -13.62 -14.90 15.38
N ASN A 9 -13.34 -16.06 16.00
CA ASN A 9 -11.99 -16.43 16.43
C ASN A 9 -11.19 -17.26 15.42
N ARG A 10 -11.76 -17.59 14.24
CA ARG A 10 -11.00 -18.29 13.19
C ARG A 10 -10.52 -17.28 12.15
N PRO A 11 -9.22 -17.30 11.79
CA PRO A 11 -8.73 -16.49 10.68
C PRO A 11 -9.53 -16.83 9.42
N PHE A 12 -9.96 -15.80 8.69
CA PHE A 12 -10.61 -15.99 7.41
C PHE A 12 -9.64 -16.71 6.45
N PRO A 13 -10.01 -17.85 5.83
CA PRO A 13 -9.08 -18.63 5.02
C PRO A 13 -8.52 -17.82 3.85
N PHE A 14 -7.19 -17.81 3.71
CA PHE A 14 -6.51 -17.08 2.63
C PHE A 14 -7.01 -17.49 1.25
N THR A 15 -7.20 -18.79 1.01
CA THR A 15 -7.75 -19.32 -0.24
C THR A 15 -9.11 -18.71 -0.57
N ARG A 16 -9.99 -18.53 0.43
CA ARG A 16 -11.30 -17.91 0.22
C ARG A 16 -11.18 -16.40 -0.03
N ALA A 17 -10.26 -15.72 0.66
CA ALA A 17 -9.99 -14.30 0.41
C ALA A 17 -9.45 -14.06 -0.99
N PHE A 18 -8.53 -14.92 -1.43
CA PHE A 18 -7.96 -14.91 -2.76
C PHE A 18 -9.03 -15.07 -3.85
N GLU A 19 -9.94 -16.04 -3.70
CA GLU A 19 -11.04 -16.23 -4.65
C GLU A 19 -11.98 -15.02 -4.70
N LEU A 20 -12.38 -14.47 -3.55
CA LEU A 20 -13.19 -13.25 -3.50
C LEU A 20 -12.48 -12.06 -4.14
N PHE A 21 -11.17 -11.94 -3.96
CA PHE A 21 -10.35 -10.92 -4.61
C PHE A 21 -10.36 -11.08 -6.13
N CYS A 22 -10.18 -12.30 -6.64
CA CYS A 22 -10.24 -12.60 -8.08
C CYS A 22 -11.62 -12.30 -8.67
N GLU A 23 -12.69 -12.58 -7.92
CA GLU A 23 -14.08 -12.26 -8.28
C GLU A 23 -14.39 -10.75 -8.19
N GLY A 24 -13.44 -9.92 -7.74
CA GLY A 24 -13.66 -8.49 -7.49
C GLY A 24 -14.56 -8.18 -6.29
N ARG A 25 -14.91 -9.19 -5.49
CA ARG A 25 -15.83 -9.12 -4.34
C ARG A 25 -15.10 -8.78 -3.05
N VAL A 26 -14.37 -7.68 -3.10
CA VAL A 26 -13.64 -7.10 -1.96
C VAL A 26 -14.06 -5.64 -1.81
N PRO A 27 -13.87 -5.02 -0.62
CA PRO A 27 -14.08 -3.59 -0.47
C PRO A 27 -13.30 -2.82 -1.54
N TYR A 28 -13.98 -1.90 -2.23
CA TYR A 28 -13.44 -1.09 -3.33
C TYR A 28 -12.98 -1.89 -4.57
N GLY A 29 -13.39 -3.15 -4.72
CA GLY A 29 -13.13 -3.96 -5.91
C GLY A 29 -14.10 -3.69 -7.08
N PRO A 30 -13.77 -4.14 -8.30
CA PRO A 30 -12.56 -4.87 -8.69
C PRO A 30 -11.30 -4.00 -8.71
N VAL A 31 -10.19 -4.50 -8.18
CA VAL A 31 -8.95 -3.73 -8.00
C VAL A 31 -8.38 -3.23 -9.33
N TRP A 32 -8.44 -4.04 -10.39
CA TRP A 32 -7.87 -3.68 -11.69
C TRP A 32 -8.61 -2.49 -12.33
N VAL A 33 -9.94 -2.47 -12.23
CA VAL A 33 -10.76 -1.34 -12.70
C VAL A 33 -10.40 -0.08 -11.92
N HIS A 34 -10.32 -0.16 -10.60
CA HIS A 34 -9.93 0.96 -9.76
C HIS A 34 -8.54 1.50 -10.14
N VAL A 35 -7.54 0.65 -10.30
CA VAL A 35 -6.17 1.06 -10.68
C VAL A 35 -6.14 1.69 -12.08
N LEU A 36 -6.81 1.08 -13.06
CA LEU A 36 -6.84 1.56 -14.44
C LEU A 36 -7.51 2.92 -14.57
N GLU A 37 -8.57 3.19 -13.81
CA GLU A 37 -9.22 4.49 -13.80
C GLU A 37 -8.27 5.60 -13.33
N TYR A 38 -7.59 5.42 -12.20
CA TYR A 38 -6.63 6.41 -11.70
C TYR A 38 -5.41 6.55 -12.62
N TYR A 39 -4.91 5.44 -13.17
CA TYR A 39 -3.82 5.46 -14.12
C TYR A 39 -4.20 6.26 -15.38
N THR A 40 -5.36 5.99 -15.96
CA THR A 40 -5.85 6.70 -17.15
C THR A 40 -6.05 8.19 -16.87
N ASN A 41 -6.60 8.55 -15.71
CA ASN A 41 -6.74 9.96 -15.32
C ASN A 41 -5.39 10.65 -15.09
N SER A 42 -4.38 9.94 -14.60
CA SER A 42 -3.01 10.47 -14.48
C SER A 42 -2.38 10.80 -15.83
N LEU A 43 -2.74 10.08 -16.90
CA LEU A 43 -2.27 10.39 -18.25
C LEU A 43 -3.04 11.55 -18.88
N ARG A 44 -4.35 11.66 -18.58
CA ARG A 44 -5.23 12.68 -19.15
C ARG A 44 -5.09 14.06 -18.49
N THR A 45 -4.90 14.09 -17.18
CA THR A 45 -4.83 15.31 -16.35
C THR A 45 -3.68 15.20 -15.34
N PRO A 46 -2.42 15.17 -15.82
CA PRO A 46 -1.24 14.97 -14.97
C PRO A 46 -1.01 16.09 -13.94
N GLU A 47 -1.65 17.24 -14.12
CA GLU A 47 -1.65 18.36 -13.16
C GLU A 47 -2.60 18.13 -11.97
N LYS A 48 -3.54 17.19 -12.09
CA LYS A 48 -4.53 16.85 -11.05
C LYS A 48 -4.32 15.47 -10.43
N PHE A 49 -3.61 14.58 -11.12
CA PHE A 49 -3.40 13.21 -10.70
C PHE A 49 -1.93 12.84 -10.77
N LEU A 50 -1.34 12.51 -9.62
CA LEU A 50 -0.03 11.88 -9.53
C LEU A 50 -0.23 10.38 -9.30
N PHE A 51 0.26 9.57 -10.24
CA PHE A 51 0.26 8.11 -10.10
C PHE A 51 1.63 7.63 -9.62
N LEU A 52 1.65 6.96 -8.47
CA LEU A 52 2.85 6.38 -7.84
C LEU A 52 2.65 4.88 -7.67
N LYS A 53 3.71 4.09 -7.86
CA LYS A 53 3.72 2.65 -7.61
C LYS A 53 4.52 2.34 -6.36
N TYR A 54 4.03 1.41 -5.55
CA TYR A 54 4.64 1.06 -4.28
C TYR A 54 6.09 0.55 -4.45
N GLU A 55 6.32 -0.30 -5.45
CA GLU A 55 7.64 -0.87 -5.74
C GLU A 55 8.64 0.20 -6.19
N GLU A 56 8.20 1.16 -7.02
CA GLU A 56 9.04 2.28 -7.47
C GLU A 56 9.41 3.17 -6.27
N MET A 57 8.44 3.51 -5.42
CA MET A 57 8.66 4.30 -4.21
C MET A 57 9.55 3.60 -3.18
N THR A 58 9.53 2.26 -3.14
CA THR A 58 10.39 1.48 -2.25
C THR A 58 11.82 1.38 -2.81
N ASN A 59 11.97 1.30 -4.13
CA ASN A 59 13.26 1.21 -4.79
C ASN A 59 14.02 2.55 -4.79
N ASP A 60 13.33 3.65 -5.06
CA ASP A 60 13.89 5.01 -5.01
C ASP A 60 12.94 5.97 -4.28
N PRO A 61 12.97 5.99 -2.94
CA PRO A 61 12.08 6.85 -2.15
C PRO A 61 12.39 8.34 -2.31
N ILE A 62 13.64 8.70 -2.65
CA ILE A 62 14.06 10.10 -2.81
C ILE A 62 13.37 10.70 -4.04
N GLU A 63 13.48 10.03 -5.18
CA GLU A 63 12.79 10.45 -6.40
C GLU A 63 11.27 10.50 -6.18
N GLY A 64 10.72 9.52 -5.46
CA GLY A 64 9.32 9.49 -5.07
C GLY A 64 8.85 10.73 -4.30
N VAL A 65 9.58 11.10 -3.25
CA VAL A 65 9.29 12.29 -2.42
C VAL A 65 9.47 13.57 -3.22
N MET A 66 10.51 13.69 -4.05
CA MET A 66 10.71 14.86 -4.92
C MET A 66 9.57 15.04 -5.92
N ARG A 67 9.12 13.95 -6.57
CA ARG A 67 7.98 13.98 -7.49
C ARG A 67 6.70 14.41 -6.79
N LEU A 68 6.44 13.89 -5.59
CA LEU A 68 5.29 14.27 -4.78
C LEU A 68 5.33 15.75 -4.39
N ALA A 69 6.48 16.21 -3.88
CA ALA A 69 6.69 17.59 -3.46
C ALA A 69 6.46 18.59 -4.62
N LYS A 70 7.01 18.28 -5.81
CA LYS A 70 6.76 19.06 -7.02
C LYS A 70 5.27 19.07 -7.40
N PHE A 71 4.59 17.93 -7.32
CA PHE A 71 3.18 17.81 -7.69
C PHE A 71 2.25 18.62 -6.77
N ILE A 72 2.51 18.64 -5.46
CA ILE A 72 1.70 19.42 -4.50
C ILE A 72 2.05 20.92 -4.50
N GLY A 73 2.94 21.38 -5.38
CA GLY A 73 3.35 22.78 -5.49
C GLY A 73 4.40 23.22 -4.47
N CYS A 74 5.13 22.28 -3.87
CA CYS A 74 6.19 22.53 -2.89
C CYS A 74 7.52 21.88 -3.35
N PRO A 75 8.07 22.22 -4.53
CA PRO A 75 9.35 21.66 -4.96
C PRO A 75 10.47 22.08 -3.99
N PHE A 76 11.39 21.15 -3.71
CA PHE A 76 12.56 21.46 -2.90
C PHE A 76 13.49 22.45 -3.61
N SER A 77 14.00 23.41 -2.85
CA SER A 77 15.05 24.34 -3.25
C SER A 77 16.43 23.66 -3.25
N GLU A 78 17.41 24.29 -3.94
CA GLU A 78 18.81 23.82 -3.91
C GLU A 78 19.37 23.79 -2.49
N GLU A 79 19.01 24.76 -1.66
CA GLU A 79 19.43 24.80 -0.26
C GLU A 79 18.89 23.61 0.54
N GLU A 80 17.59 23.31 0.42
CA GLU A 80 16.97 22.16 1.09
C GLU A 80 17.57 20.83 0.64
N MET A 81 17.88 20.69 -0.66
CA MET A 81 18.58 19.51 -1.18
C MET A 81 20.01 19.42 -0.64
N ASN A 82 20.76 20.53 -0.61
CA ASN A 82 22.12 20.57 -0.05
C ASN A 82 22.13 20.27 1.46
N ASN A 83 21.08 20.68 2.17
CA ASN A 83 20.86 20.38 3.59
C ASN A 83 20.29 18.98 3.82
N ARG A 84 20.13 18.15 2.77
CA ARG A 84 19.67 16.76 2.83
C ARG A 84 18.26 16.59 3.42
N LEU A 85 17.41 17.61 3.28
CA LEU A 85 16.05 17.58 3.81
C LEU A 85 15.22 16.45 3.22
N VAL A 86 15.45 16.11 1.94
CA VAL A 86 14.72 15.02 1.27
C VAL A 86 15.05 13.67 1.92
N GLU A 87 16.33 13.42 2.21
CA GLU A 87 16.76 12.21 2.93
C GLU A 87 16.21 12.17 4.35
N GLU A 88 16.18 13.31 5.05
CA GLU A 88 15.59 13.39 6.40
C GLU A 88 14.10 13.04 6.40
N ILE A 89 13.34 13.53 5.41
CA ILE A 89 11.92 13.19 5.24
C ILE A 89 11.75 11.71 4.93
N VAL A 90 12.55 11.16 4.00
CA VAL A 90 12.51 9.72 3.65
C VAL A 90 12.80 8.86 4.88
N GLU A 91 13.83 9.22 5.65
CA GLU A 91 14.18 8.50 6.88
C GLU A 91 13.07 8.61 7.93
N PHE A 92 12.53 9.81 8.15
CA PHE A 92 11.43 10.07 9.09
C PHE A 92 10.18 9.26 8.76
N CYS A 93 9.85 9.17 7.47
CA CYS A 93 8.70 8.42 6.95
C CYS A 93 9.01 6.94 6.68
N SER A 94 10.22 6.47 6.99
CA SER A 94 10.62 5.09 6.71
C SER A 94 9.76 4.09 7.50
N PHE A 95 9.55 2.92 6.92
CA PHE A 95 8.73 1.87 7.54
C PHE A 95 9.21 1.51 8.94
N ASN A 96 10.53 1.31 9.13
CA ASN A 96 11.09 0.92 10.42
C ASN A 96 10.88 2.01 11.46
N LYS A 97 11.15 3.27 11.10
CA LYS A 97 11.00 4.40 12.02
C LYS A 97 9.54 4.59 12.43
N LEU A 98 8.61 4.58 11.48
CA LEU A 98 7.18 4.70 11.76
C LEU A 98 6.65 3.51 12.56
N LYS A 99 7.01 2.27 12.19
CA LYS A 99 6.62 1.06 12.93
C LYS A 99 7.09 1.10 14.38
N ASP A 100 8.25 1.71 14.63
CA ASP A 100 8.85 1.72 15.96
C ASP A 100 8.34 2.80 16.90
N LEU A 101 7.56 3.77 16.41
CA LEU A 101 6.94 4.82 17.23
C LEU A 101 5.97 4.22 18.27
N ASP A 102 6.00 4.76 19.48
CA ASP A 102 5.15 4.32 20.60
C ASP A 102 3.66 4.34 20.23
N VAL A 103 3.20 5.41 19.58
CA VAL A 103 1.82 5.55 19.10
C VAL A 103 1.41 4.47 18.09
N ASN A 104 2.36 3.85 17.39
CA ASN A 104 2.07 2.78 16.43
C ASN A 104 2.19 1.39 17.06
N LYS A 105 2.92 1.24 18.17
CA LYS A 105 3.02 -0.01 18.92
C LYS A 105 1.89 -0.21 19.92
N ASN A 106 1.47 0.87 20.58
CA ASN A 106 0.67 0.80 21.80
C ASN A 106 -0.73 1.42 21.69
N ASN A 107 -1.05 2.08 20.57
CA ASN A 107 -2.36 2.74 20.38
C ASN A 107 -3.20 2.05 19.29
N GLY A 108 -4.45 2.48 19.16
CA GLY A 108 -5.41 1.99 18.17
C GLY A 108 -6.67 2.84 18.11
N ILE A 109 -7.46 2.66 17.05
CA ILE A 109 -8.78 3.29 16.91
C ILE A 109 -9.84 2.18 16.95
N GLY A 110 -10.73 2.26 17.93
CA GLY A 110 -11.72 1.21 18.18
C GLY A 110 -11.04 -0.14 18.48
N ASN A 111 -11.39 -1.17 17.72
CA ASN A 111 -10.82 -2.52 17.87
C ASN A 111 -9.61 -2.79 16.95
N VAL A 112 -9.11 -1.77 16.24
CA VAL A 112 -7.98 -1.90 15.32
C VAL A 112 -6.74 -1.29 15.97
N LYS A 113 -5.76 -2.14 16.30
CA LYS A 113 -4.45 -1.70 16.80
C LYS A 113 -3.64 -1.09 15.67
N ASN A 114 -2.85 -0.07 15.98
CA ASN A 114 -2.03 0.63 14.98
C ASN A 114 -0.90 -0.26 14.43
N ASP A 115 -0.42 -1.24 15.21
CA ASP A 115 0.64 -2.15 14.79
C ASP A 115 0.24 -3.03 13.59
N TYR A 116 -1.07 -3.26 13.40
CA TYR A 116 -1.61 -4.02 12.26
C TYR A 116 -1.34 -3.34 10.91
N PHE A 117 -1.14 -2.02 10.88
CA PHE A 117 -0.77 -1.30 9.66
C PHE A 117 0.70 -1.52 9.26
N PHE A 118 1.56 -2.02 10.17
CA PHE A 118 3.01 -2.16 9.96
C PHE A 118 3.49 -3.61 9.97
N ARG A 119 3.09 -4.39 8.94
CA ARG A 119 3.38 -5.82 8.85
C ARG A 119 4.84 -6.16 8.50
N LYS A 120 5.21 -6.04 7.21
CA LYS A 120 6.56 -6.41 6.70
C LYS A 120 7.24 -5.36 5.81
N ALA A 121 6.49 -4.62 4.99
CA ALA A 121 7.02 -3.70 3.98
C ALA A 121 8.10 -4.32 3.07
N ILE A 122 7.77 -5.47 2.47
CA ILE A 122 8.65 -6.20 1.56
C ILE A 122 7.92 -6.44 0.24
N VAL A 123 8.55 -6.05 -0.87
CA VAL A 123 8.10 -6.38 -2.22
C VAL A 123 8.30 -7.87 -2.45
N GLY A 124 7.27 -8.55 -2.98
CA GLY A 124 7.36 -9.98 -3.32
C GLY A 124 6.97 -10.95 -2.22
N ASP A 125 6.53 -10.50 -1.03
CA ASP A 125 6.10 -11.41 0.06
C ASP A 125 4.94 -12.34 -0.33
N TRP A 126 4.23 -12.05 -1.44
CA TRP A 126 3.16 -12.91 -1.98
C TRP A 126 3.65 -14.34 -2.26
N GLN A 127 4.92 -14.53 -2.59
CA GLN A 127 5.52 -15.85 -2.85
C GLN A 127 5.49 -16.77 -1.61
N ASN A 128 5.44 -16.19 -0.41
CA ASN A 128 5.34 -16.95 0.84
C ASN A 128 3.91 -17.42 1.16
N HIS A 129 2.90 -16.94 0.43
CA HIS A 129 1.49 -17.19 0.73
C HIS A 129 0.72 -17.84 -0.42
N MET A 130 1.12 -17.58 -1.67
CA MET A 130 0.41 -18.04 -2.87
C MET A 130 1.10 -19.23 -3.52
N THR A 131 0.30 -20.14 -4.07
CA THR A 131 0.80 -21.17 -4.98
C THR A 131 1.09 -20.59 -6.38
N ALA A 132 1.86 -21.31 -7.19
CA ALA A 132 2.11 -20.92 -8.59
C ALA A 132 0.81 -20.81 -9.42
N GLU A 133 -0.17 -21.66 -9.13
CA GLU A 133 -1.49 -21.62 -9.77
C GLU A 133 -2.26 -20.35 -9.43
N MET A 134 -2.25 -19.93 -8.16
CA MET A 134 -2.88 -18.68 -7.72
C MET A 134 -2.22 -17.47 -8.38
N ALA A 135 -0.88 -17.44 -8.43
CA ALA A 135 -0.14 -16.36 -9.08
C ALA A 135 -0.48 -16.26 -10.58
N THR A 136 -0.45 -17.40 -11.28
CA THR A 136 -0.81 -17.49 -12.70
C THR A 136 -2.25 -17.03 -12.95
N LYS A 137 -3.18 -17.36 -12.06
CA LYS A 137 -4.58 -16.91 -12.16
C LYS A 137 -4.69 -15.39 -12.05
N LEU A 138 -4.02 -14.75 -11.10
CA LEU A 138 -4.02 -13.29 -11.00
C LEU A 138 -3.36 -12.62 -12.20
N ASP A 139 -2.25 -13.16 -12.71
CA ASP A 139 -1.57 -12.63 -13.89
C ASP A 139 -2.49 -12.62 -15.11
N LYS A 140 -3.28 -13.68 -15.31
CA LYS A 140 -4.29 -13.75 -16.38
C LYS A 140 -5.37 -12.68 -16.20
N ILE A 141 -5.97 -12.58 -15.01
CA ILE A 141 -7.01 -11.57 -14.73
C ILE A 141 -6.47 -10.17 -14.99
N ARG A 142 -5.23 -9.88 -14.58
CA ARG A 142 -4.59 -8.59 -14.83
C ARG A 142 -4.36 -8.32 -16.33
N GLN A 143 -4.06 -9.34 -17.14
CA GLN A 143 -3.87 -9.19 -18.59
C GLN A 143 -5.18 -9.02 -19.35
N ASP A 144 -6.28 -9.55 -18.82
CA ASP A 144 -7.63 -9.44 -19.41
C ASP A 144 -8.28 -8.06 -19.18
N HIS A 145 -7.66 -7.20 -18.35
CA HIS A 145 -8.09 -5.84 -18.03
C HIS A 145 -7.08 -4.79 -18.54
#